data_AF-A0A1X0S924-F1
#
_entry.id   AF-A0A1X0S924-F1
#
_cell.length_a   1.000
_cell.length_b   1.000
_cell.length_c   1.000
_cell.angle_alpha   90.00
_cell.angle_beta   90.00
_cell.angle_gamma   90.00
#
_symmetry.space_group_name_H-M   'P 1'
#
loop_
_entity.id
_entity.type
_entity.pdbx_description
1 polymer ?
#
loop_
_entity_poly.entity_id
_entity_poly.type
_entity_poly.pdbx_seq_one_letter_code
_entity_poly.pdbx_strand_id
1 'polypeptide(L)'
;MGAFDEIKSRNFSLYGQWLGIASIILLIVLGIVGFLGHVIFSIVGFVIAFILVFVEVPLCLKFCPTSPKLFAVVMFLSNLKGTGPLIATGVSLLLAAICYGIAAFTGQAFASSKLLGGTGVDNVKLNILREQAESATAAGDEYANLIKQLEAEDIQKSHEINSLQSKIKSLEDQLEKTENKLQAISLKSQEADIKAESLEKTVSELENQLENAESRYDELQALNKATMEEMAEYERQLEIA
;
A
#
# COMPACT_ATOMS: atom_id res chain seq x y z
N MET A 1 24.11 36.68 7.29
CA MET A 1 24.77 35.45 6.80
C MET A 1 25.85 35.88 5.85
N GLY A 2 27.10 35.82 6.30
CA GLY A 2 28.25 36.43 5.62
C GLY A 2 28.78 35.56 4.49
N ALA A 3 29.70 36.10 3.69
CA ALA A 3 30.45 35.37 2.66
C ALA A 3 31.04 34.03 3.17
N PHE A 4 31.33 33.93 4.47
CA PHE A 4 31.81 32.72 5.13
C PHE A 4 30.77 31.58 5.19
N ASP A 5 29.47 31.88 5.34
CA ASP A 5 28.40 30.86 5.33
C ASP A 5 28.22 30.26 3.92
N GLU A 6 28.45 31.11 2.91
CA GLU A 6 28.43 30.78 1.50
C GLU A 6 29.60 29.86 1.11
N ILE A 7 30.82 30.17 1.55
CA ILE A 7 32.01 29.32 1.37
C ILE A 7 31.84 27.95 2.08
N LYS A 8 31.03 27.87 3.14
CA LYS A 8 30.74 26.61 3.84
C LYS A 8 29.63 25.77 3.16
N SER A 9 28.87 26.36 2.24
CA SER A 9 27.67 25.75 1.64
C SER A 9 27.95 24.59 0.66
N ARG A 10 29.22 24.25 0.42
CA ARG A 10 29.67 23.11 -0.40
C ARG A 10 29.17 23.09 -1.86
N ASN A 11 28.61 24.18 -2.37
CA ASN A 11 28.19 24.30 -3.76
C ASN A 11 29.40 24.56 -4.67
N PHE A 12 29.68 23.64 -5.60
CA PHE A 12 30.84 23.73 -6.50
C PHE A 12 30.80 24.95 -7.44
N SER A 13 29.61 25.42 -7.82
CA SER A 13 29.40 26.67 -8.55
C SER A 13 29.90 27.91 -7.80
N LEU A 14 29.73 27.94 -6.48
CA LEU A 14 30.13 29.07 -5.65
C LEU A 14 31.65 29.12 -5.48
N TYR A 15 32.29 27.96 -5.30
CA TYR A 15 33.75 27.86 -5.24
C TYR A 15 34.42 28.29 -6.54
N GLY A 16 33.82 27.98 -7.69
CA GLY A 16 34.30 28.48 -9.00
C GLY A 16 34.34 30.00 -9.04
N GLN A 17 33.30 30.66 -8.53
CA GLN A 17 33.20 32.12 -8.50
C GLN A 17 34.22 32.75 -7.55
N TRP A 18 34.42 32.16 -6.36
CA TRP A 18 35.43 32.62 -5.40
C TRP A 18 36.86 32.43 -5.88
N LEU A 19 37.16 31.33 -6.60
CA LEU A 19 38.45 31.12 -7.24
C LEU A 19 38.70 32.14 -8.37
N GLY A 20 37.66 32.47 -9.14
CA GLY A 20 37.72 33.54 -10.16
C GLY A 20 38.11 34.88 -9.55
N ILE A 21 37.46 35.29 -8.46
CA ILE A 21 37.77 36.56 -7.75
C ILE A 21 39.18 36.54 -7.15
N ALA A 22 39.59 35.42 -6.53
CA ALA A 22 40.94 35.27 -6.00
C ALA A 22 42.00 35.40 -7.11
N SER A 23 41.70 34.91 -8.32
CA SER A 23 42.60 35.03 -9.47
C SER A 23 42.77 36.47 -9.96
N ILE A 24 41.72 37.30 -9.88
CA ILE A 24 41.76 38.73 -10.22
C ILE A 24 42.66 39.49 -9.24
N ILE A 25 42.46 39.26 -7.94
CA ILE A 25 43.27 39.91 -6.90
C ILE A 25 44.74 39.52 -7.05
N LEU A 26 45.00 38.25 -7.34
CA LEU A 26 46.35 37.73 -7.56
C LEU A 26 47.01 38.35 -8.82
N LEU A 27 46.27 38.56 -9.91
CA LEU A 27 46.75 39.26 -11.10
C LEU A 27 47.14 40.72 -10.83
N ILE A 28 46.32 41.44 -10.05
CA ILE A 28 46.60 42.84 -9.69
C ILE A 28 47.87 42.93 -8.83
N VAL A 29 47.98 42.07 -7.80
CA VAL A 29 49.14 42.04 -6.91
C VAL A 29 50.42 41.68 -7.68
N LEU A 30 50.38 40.63 -8.51
CA LEU A 30 51.53 40.23 -9.33
C LEU A 30 51.87 41.26 -10.42
N GLY A 31 50.87 41.96 -10.95
CA GLY A 31 51.06 43.06 -11.90
C GLY A 31 51.85 44.22 -11.28
N ILE A 32 51.53 44.60 -10.03
CA ILE A 32 52.26 45.63 -9.27
C ILE A 32 53.69 45.17 -8.97
N VAL A 33 53.88 43.93 -8.51
CA VAL A 33 55.20 43.38 -8.18
C VAL A 33 56.10 43.23 -9.42
N GLY A 34 55.51 42.86 -10.57
CA GLY A 34 56.22 42.69 -11.84
C GLY A 34 56.54 43.99 -12.60
N PHE A 35 56.01 45.13 -12.14
CA PHE A 35 56.15 46.42 -12.81
C PHE A 35 57.61 46.89 -12.91
N LEU A 36 58.46 46.51 -11.96
CA LEU A 36 59.88 46.91 -11.94
C LEU A 36 60.79 46.11 -12.88
N GLY A 37 60.36 44.94 -13.36
CA GLY A 37 61.17 44.06 -14.21
C GLY A 37 60.77 44.05 -15.68
N HIS A 38 59.46 43.95 -15.97
CA HIS A 38 58.94 43.81 -17.34
C HIS A 38 57.65 44.62 -17.53
N VAL A 39 57.81 45.91 -17.84
CA VAL A 39 56.72 46.89 -17.97
C VAL A 39 55.63 46.44 -18.96
N ILE A 40 56.02 45.88 -20.12
CA ILE A 40 55.08 45.43 -21.16
C ILE A 40 54.18 44.29 -20.64
N PHE A 41 54.75 43.37 -19.86
CA PHE A 41 54.02 42.23 -19.32
C PHE A 41 53.05 42.62 -18.20
N SER A 42 53.44 43.60 -17.37
CA SER A 42 52.58 44.16 -16.32
C SER A 42 51.34 44.86 -16.90
N ILE A 43 51.50 45.67 -17.96
CA ILE A 43 50.38 46.35 -18.64
C ILE A 43 49.38 45.34 -19.22
N VAL A 44 49.86 44.29 -19.89
CA VAL A 44 49.00 43.22 -20.41
C VAL A 44 48.25 42.51 -19.28
N GLY A 45 48.92 42.24 -18.15
CA GLY A 45 48.30 41.67 -16.96
C GLY A 45 47.16 42.53 -16.40
N PHE A 46 47.33 43.85 -16.34
CA PHE A 46 46.27 44.77 -15.89
C PHE A 46 45.08 44.82 -16.85
N VAL A 47 45.32 44.83 -18.16
CA VAL A 47 44.25 44.78 -19.18
C VAL A 47 43.44 43.50 -19.04
N ILE A 48 44.11 42.36 -18.81
CA ILE A 48 43.42 41.09 -18.62
C ILE A 48 42.69 41.02 -17.28
N ALA A 49 43.28 41.51 -16.19
CA ALA A 49 42.62 41.58 -14.89
C ALA A 49 41.34 42.43 -14.97
N PHE A 50 41.39 43.55 -15.69
CA PHE A 50 40.23 44.40 -15.95
C PHE A 50 39.15 43.65 -16.74
N ILE A 51 39.53 42.89 -17.79
CA ILE A 51 38.60 42.06 -18.56
C ILE A 51 37.96 40.96 -17.68
N LEU A 52 38.73 40.31 -16.80
CA LEU A 52 38.22 39.25 -15.91
C LEU A 52 37.23 39.78 -14.88
N VAL A 53 37.39 41.02 -14.41
CA VAL A 53 36.37 41.69 -13.57
C VAL A 53 35.02 41.75 -14.30
N PHE A 54 35.00 42.00 -15.60
CA PHE A 54 33.76 42.00 -16.38
C PHE A 54 33.17 40.60 -16.62
N VAL A 55 34.01 39.55 -16.68
CA VAL A 55 33.55 38.16 -16.89
C VAL A 55 32.92 37.58 -15.62
N GLU A 56 33.51 37.85 -14.44
CA GLU A 56 33.07 37.27 -13.17
C GLU A 56 31.95 38.08 -12.49
N VAL A 57 31.80 39.36 -12.81
CA VAL A 57 30.63 40.14 -12.40
C VAL A 57 29.45 39.75 -13.32
N PRO A 58 28.30 39.32 -12.78
CA PRO A 58 27.22 38.68 -13.54
C PRO A 58 26.45 39.58 -14.53
N LEU A 59 27.01 40.74 -14.92
CA LEU A 59 26.50 41.61 -15.99
C LEU A 59 26.81 41.06 -17.40
N CYS A 60 27.86 40.25 -17.60
CA CYS A 60 28.26 39.77 -18.94
C CYS A 60 27.68 38.41 -19.37
N LEU A 61 27.08 37.63 -18.47
CA LEU A 61 26.39 36.37 -18.84
C LEU A 61 25.14 36.58 -19.72
N LYS A 62 24.65 37.83 -19.83
CA LYS A 62 23.48 38.18 -20.65
C LYS A 62 23.83 38.71 -22.05
N PHE A 63 25.07 39.12 -22.30
CA PHE A 63 25.46 39.80 -23.55
C PHE A 63 26.67 39.17 -24.27
N CYS A 64 27.38 38.20 -23.68
CA CYS A 64 28.60 37.67 -24.29
C CYS A 64 28.68 36.13 -24.29
N PRO A 65 28.51 35.46 -25.44
CA PRO A 65 28.92 34.08 -25.65
C PRO A 65 30.43 34.01 -25.90
N THR A 66 31.25 34.58 -25.02
CA THR A 66 32.70 34.36 -25.10
C THR A 66 33.01 33.00 -24.53
N SER A 67 33.31 32.04 -25.42
CA SER A 67 33.63 30.69 -25.00
C SER A 67 34.83 30.71 -24.03
N PRO A 68 34.70 30.13 -22.82
CA PRO A 68 35.79 30.06 -21.84
C PRO A 68 37.02 29.30 -22.38
N LYS A 69 36.79 28.40 -23.36
CA LYS A 69 37.81 27.55 -23.98
C LYS A 69 38.83 28.36 -24.80
N LEU A 70 38.41 29.43 -25.47
CA LEU A 70 39.32 30.25 -26.29
C LEU A 70 40.27 31.08 -25.43
N PHE A 71 39.81 31.64 -24.31
CA PHE A 71 40.65 32.44 -23.42
C PHE A 71 41.69 31.61 -22.66
N ALA A 72 41.32 30.42 -22.17
CA ALA A 72 42.26 29.50 -21.52
C ALA A 72 43.36 29.04 -22.48
N VAL A 73 43.02 28.77 -23.73
CA VAL A 73 43.98 28.42 -24.79
C VAL A 73 44.91 29.59 -25.12
N VAL A 74 44.39 30.82 -25.21
CA VAL A 74 45.21 32.02 -25.46
C VAL A 74 46.20 32.28 -24.32
N MET A 75 45.78 32.11 -23.05
CA MET A 75 46.66 32.21 -21.89
C MET A 75 47.73 31.12 -21.83
N PHE A 76 47.35 29.88 -22.17
CA PHE A 76 48.28 28.75 -22.24
C PHE A 76 49.33 28.96 -23.35
N LEU A 77 48.92 29.48 -24.51
CA LEU A 77 49.81 29.84 -25.61
C LEU A 77 50.72 31.04 -25.28
N SER A 78 50.26 31.98 -24.45
CA SER A 78 51.09 33.12 -24.01
C SER A 78 52.23 32.69 -23.08
N ASN A 79 52.05 31.60 -22.30
CA ASN A 79 53.10 31.01 -21.46
C ASN A 79 54.23 30.32 -22.26
N LEU A 80 54.04 30.08 -23.57
CA LEU A 80 55.06 29.44 -24.41
C LEU A 80 56.24 30.37 -24.74
N LYS A 81 56.10 31.69 -24.54
CA LYS A 81 57.14 32.69 -24.87
C LYS A 81 57.91 33.25 -23.66
N GLY A 82 57.65 32.76 -22.45
CA GLY A 82 58.45 33.10 -21.26
C GLY A 82 57.76 32.75 -19.95
N THR A 83 58.53 32.20 -19.00
CA THR A 83 58.08 31.81 -17.66
C THR A 83 57.83 33.05 -16.79
N GLY A 84 56.62 33.60 -16.86
CA GLY A 84 56.21 34.77 -16.08
C GLY A 84 55.24 34.44 -14.93
N PRO A 85 54.91 35.43 -14.08
CA PRO A 85 53.92 35.33 -12.99
C PRO A 85 52.53 34.80 -13.39
N LEU A 86 52.22 34.71 -14.69
CA LEU A 86 50.94 34.27 -15.24
C LEU A 86 50.66 32.77 -15.05
N ILE A 87 51.66 31.95 -14.74
CA ILE A 87 51.45 30.50 -14.51
C ILE A 87 50.52 30.28 -13.30
N ALA A 88 50.69 31.05 -12.22
CA ALA A 88 49.84 30.95 -11.03
C ALA A 88 48.36 31.24 -11.35
N THR A 89 48.11 32.12 -12.31
CA THR A 89 46.77 32.52 -12.74
C THR A 89 46.14 31.50 -13.70
N GLY A 90 46.96 30.87 -14.55
CA GLY A 90 46.51 29.77 -15.40
C GLY A 90 46.08 28.56 -14.58
N VAL A 91 46.81 28.23 -13.51
CA VAL A 91 46.47 27.11 -12.61
C VAL A 91 45.18 27.39 -11.82
N SER A 92 44.97 28.61 -11.31
CA SER A 92 43.76 28.95 -10.57
C SER A 92 42.50 28.95 -11.45
N LEU A 93 42.60 29.40 -12.70
CA LEU A 93 41.51 29.35 -13.67
C LEU A 93 41.19 27.92 -14.14
N LEU A 94 42.20 27.05 -14.32
CA LEU A 94 41.97 25.64 -14.61
C LEU A 94 41.23 24.94 -13.48
N LEU A 95 41.58 25.25 -12.23
CA LEU A 95 40.89 24.72 -11.06
C LEU A 95 39.43 25.20 -11.02
N ALA A 96 39.18 26.49 -11.32
CA ALA A 96 37.82 27.02 -11.44
C ALA A 96 37.01 26.33 -12.54
N ALA A 97 37.61 26.07 -13.71
CA ALA A 97 36.97 25.35 -14.81
C ALA A 97 36.60 23.90 -14.44
N ILE A 98 37.46 23.20 -13.69
CA ILE A 98 37.18 21.85 -13.18
C ILE A 98 36.01 21.91 -12.18
N CYS A 99 35.96 22.89 -11.28
CA CYS A 99 34.86 23.07 -10.34
C CYS A 99 33.51 23.31 -11.04
N TYR A 100 33.48 24.17 -12.06
CA TYR A 100 32.27 24.38 -12.86
C TYR A 100 31.88 23.17 -13.69
N GLY A 101 32.86 22.41 -14.21
CA GLY A 101 32.62 21.17 -14.93
C GLY A 101 31.94 20.10 -14.08
N ILE A 102 32.38 19.94 -12.83
CA ILE A 102 31.77 19.01 -11.87
C ILE A 102 30.34 19.45 -11.52
N ALA A 103 30.09 20.76 -11.34
CA ALA A 103 28.76 21.28 -11.08
C ALA A 103 27.77 21.00 -12.24
N ALA A 104 28.25 21.14 -13.48
CA ALA A 104 27.46 20.86 -14.68
C ALA A 104 27.12 19.36 -14.81
N PHE A 105 28.09 18.47 -14.51
CA PHE A 105 27.87 17.03 -14.58
C PHE A 105 26.98 16.50 -13.45
N THR A 106 26.98 17.17 -12.29
CA THR A 106 26.17 16.80 -11.13
C THR A 106 24.76 17.42 -11.14
N GLY A 107 24.40 18.17 -12.17
CA GLY A 107 23.08 18.78 -12.31
C GLY A 107 22.72 19.76 -11.18
N GLN A 108 23.72 20.29 -10.48
CA GLN A 108 23.49 21.17 -9.33
C GLN A 108 22.96 22.53 -9.78
N ALA A 109 21.99 23.07 -9.04
CA ALA A 109 21.45 24.40 -9.30
C ALA A 109 22.53 25.48 -9.12
N PHE A 110 22.71 26.33 -10.14
CA PHE A 110 23.71 27.40 -10.14
C PHE A 110 23.42 28.41 -9.03
N ALA A 111 24.29 28.44 -8.01
CA ALA A 111 24.27 29.45 -6.96
C ALA A 111 25.38 30.47 -7.20
N SER A 112 25.04 31.75 -7.08
CA SER A 112 25.97 32.89 -7.19
C SER A 112 25.98 33.68 -5.88
N SER A 113 27.14 34.18 -5.48
CA SER A 113 27.35 34.83 -4.18
C SER A 113 26.45 36.06 -3.99
N LYS A 114 25.89 36.23 -2.78
CA LYS A 114 25.09 37.43 -2.45
C LYS A 114 25.93 38.70 -2.43
N LEU A 115 27.23 38.60 -2.12
CA LEU A 115 28.16 39.73 -2.11
C LEU A 115 28.27 40.40 -3.49
N LEU A 116 28.01 39.65 -4.56
CA LEU A 116 28.14 40.09 -5.96
C LEU A 116 26.78 40.29 -6.62
N GLY A 117 25.72 40.44 -5.82
CA GLY A 117 24.35 40.67 -6.30
C GLY A 117 23.59 39.39 -6.71
N GLY A 118 24.15 38.21 -6.43
CA GLY A 118 23.48 36.93 -6.63
C GLY A 118 22.44 36.62 -5.55
N THR A 119 21.60 35.62 -5.79
CA THR A 119 20.58 35.17 -4.85
C THR A 119 21.10 34.24 -3.75
N GLY A 120 22.38 33.86 -3.82
CA GLY A 120 22.98 32.88 -2.92
C GLY A 120 22.41 31.46 -3.09
N VAL A 121 22.61 30.65 -2.05
CA VAL A 121 22.17 29.24 -1.96
C VAL A 121 20.68 29.11 -1.65
N ASP A 122 20.01 30.21 -1.33
CA ASP A 122 18.63 30.19 -0.84
C ASP A 122 17.66 29.70 -1.91
N ASN A 123 17.88 30.03 -3.18
CA ASN A 123 17.08 29.50 -4.29
C ASN A 123 17.19 27.98 -4.44
N VAL A 124 18.36 27.41 -4.15
CA VAL A 124 18.57 25.95 -4.21
C VAL A 124 17.78 25.27 -3.11
N LYS A 125 17.85 25.80 -1.89
CA LYS A 125 17.05 25.31 -0.75
C LYS A 125 15.56 25.46 -1.01
N LEU A 126 15.15 26.58 -1.60
CA LEU A 126 13.75 26.85 -1.93
C LEU A 126 13.22 25.81 -2.94
N ASN A 127 13.99 25.49 -3.98
CA ASN A 127 13.59 24.47 -4.96
C ASN A 127 13.48 23.08 -4.33
N ILE A 128 14.43 22.69 -3.47
CA ILE A 128 14.37 21.41 -2.75
C ILE A 128 13.14 21.37 -1.83
N LEU A 129 12.85 22.46 -1.11
CA LEU A 129 11.67 22.54 -0.25
C LEU A 129 10.36 22.47 -1.05
N ARG A 130 10.33 23.06 -2.25
CA ARG A 130 9.18 22.96 -3.15
C ARG A 130 8.98 21.53 -3.64
N GLU A 131 10.05 20.87 -4.09
CA GLU A 131 10.00 19.48 -4.54
C GLU A 131 9.60 18.52 -3.42
N GLN A 132 10.10 18.73 -2.20
CA GLN A 132 9.67 17.99 -1.01
C GLN A 132 8.19 18.25 -0.68
N ALA A 133 7.72 19.49 -0.79
CA ALA A 133 6.31 19.82 -0.57
C ALA A 133 5.39 19.21 -1.64
N GLU A 134 5.81 19.18 -2.90
CA GLU A 134 5.09 18.54 -4.00
C GLU A 134 5.03 17.02 -3.82
N SER A 135 6.14 16.39 -3.43
CA SER A 135 6.15 14.96 -3.10
C SER A 135 5.28 14.63 -1.88
N ALA A 136 5.30 15.46 -0.84
CA ALA A 136 4.48 15.26 0.35
C ALA A 136 2.98 15.46 0.07
N THR A 137 2.61 16.42 -0.80
CA THR A 137 1.22 16.63 -1.21
C THR A 137 0.72 15.48 -2.09
N ALA A 138 1.52 14.99 -3.04
CA ALA A 138 1.19 13.82 -3.83
C ALA A 138 0.96 12.57 -2.96
N ALA A 139 1.85 12.30 -2.00
CA ALA A 139 1.66 11.21 -1.05
C ALA A 139 0.38 11.41 -0.20
N GLY A 140 0.10 12.65 0.23
CA GLY A 140 -1.13 12.99 0.95
C GLY A 140 -2.39 12.66 0.16
N ASP A 141 -2.42 13.00 -1.13
CA ASP A 141 -3.55 12.70 -2.03
C ASP A 141 -3.71 11.19 -2.26
N GLU A 142 -2.62 10.45 -2.39
CA GLU A 142 -2.64 8.98 -2.48
C GLU A 142 -3.24 8.34 -1.22
N TYR A 143 -2.79 8.75 -0.03
CA TYR A 143 -3.35 8.26 1.23
C TYR A 143 -4.84 8.64 1.38
N ALA A 144 -5.23 9.84 0.99
CA ALA A 144 -6.65 10.26 1.01
C ALA A 144 -7.52 9.38 0.10
N ASN A 145 -7.01 8.99 -1.07
CA ASN A 145 -7.72 8.10 -1.98
C ASN A 145 -7.82 6.67 -1.41
N LEU A 146 -6.76 6.15 -0.81
CA LEU A 146 -6.75 4.85 -0.14
C LEU A 146 -7.74 4.82 1.03
N ILE A 147 -7.79 5.86 1.86
CA ILE A 147 -8.75 5.97 2.96
C ILE A 147 -10.19 5.89 2.43
N LYS A 148 -10.52 6.66 1.39
CA LYS A 148 -11.86 6.63 0.79
C LYS A 148 -12.23 5.25 0.24
N GLN A 149 -11.27 4.54 -0.37
CA GLN A 149 -11.49 3.19 -0.87
C GLN A 149 -11.74 2.20 0.28
N LEU A 150 -10.92 2.26 1.33
CA LEU A 150 -11.06 1.41 2.51
C LEU A 150 -12.38 1.67 3.26
N GLU A 151 -12.80 2.94 3.40
CA GLU A 151 -14.09 3.30 3.98
C GLU A 151 -15.26 2.73 3.17
N ALA A 152 -15.20 2.80 1.83
CA ALA A 152 -16.23 2.21 0.97
C ALA A 152 -16.28 0.68 1.09
N GLU A 153 -15.12 0.02 1.15
CA GLU A 153 -15.03 -1.43 1.33
C GLU A 153 -15.55 -1.87 2.71
N ASP A 154 -15.27 -1.11 3.77
CA ASP A 154 -15.76 -1.38 5.12
C ASP A 154 -17.29 -1.30 5.21
N ILE A 155 -17.88 -0.29 4.57
CA ILE A 155 -19.34 -0.15 4.46
C ILE A 155 -19.94 -1.36 3.71
N GLN A 156 -19.34 -1.78 2.59
CA GLN A 156 -19.79 -2.95 1.83
C GLN A 156 -19.74 -4.23 2.67
N LYS A 157 -18.60 -4.52 3.31
CA LYS A 157 -18.43 -5.68 4.19
C LYS A 157 -19.42 -5.65 5.36
N SER A 158 -19.67 -4.49 5.94
CA SER A 158 -20.66 -4.32 7.01
C SER A 158 -22.09 -4.66 6.54
N HIS A 159 -22.48 -4.26 5.32
CA HIS A 159 -23.77 -4.66 4.74
C HIS A 159 -23.85 -6.17 4.48
N GLU A 160 -22.78 -6.79 3.97
CA GLU A 160 -22.72 -8.23 3.76
C GLU A 160 -22.83 -9.01 5.06
N ILE A 161 -22.10 -8.60 6.11
CA ILE A 161 -22.18 -9.19 7.45
C ILE A 161 -23.61 -9.15 7.98
N ASN A 162 -24.27 -8.00 7.90
CA ASN A 162 -25.65 -7.85 8.37
C ASN A 162 -26.64 -8.75 7.59
N SER A 163 -26.44 -8.89 6.28
CA SER A 163 -27.23 -9.80 5.44
C SER A 163 -27.02 -11.26 5.83
N LEU A 164 -25.75 -11.67 6.02
CA LEU A 164 -25.41 -13.03 6.42
C LEU A 164 -25.91 -13.36 7.82
N GLN A 165 -25.78 -12.44 8.80
CA GLN A 165 -26.35 -12.61 10.13
C GLN A 165 -27.87 -12.80 10.09
N SER A 166 -28.57 -12.03 9.25
CA SER A 166 -30.02 -12.19 9.08
C SER A 166 -30.40 -13.55 8.49
N LYS A 167 -29.61 -14.07 7.53
CA LYS A 167 -29.79 -15.42 6.97
C LYS A 167 -29.51 -16.51 7.99
N ILE A 168 -28.44 -16.38 8.76
CA ILE A 168 -28.08 -17.32 9.83
C ILE A 168 -29.23 -17.42 10.82
N LYS A 169 -29.74 -16.27 11.31
CA LYS A 169 -30.87 -16.25 12.24
C LYS A 169 -32.12 -16.92 11.66
N SER A 170 -32.45 -16.66 10.39
CA SER A 170 -33.59 -17.32 9.75
C SER A 170 -33.39 -18.83 9.59
N LEU A 171 -32.16 -19.30 9.37
CA LEU A 171 -31.85 -20.73 9.27
C LEU A 171 -31.89 -21.40 10.64
N GLU A 172 -31.40 -20.74 11.68
CA GLU A 172 -31.52 -21.18 13.07
C GLU A 172 -33.00 -21.35 13.47
N ASP A 173 -33.85 -20.37 13.17
CA ASP A 173 -35.30 -20.44 13.43
C ASP A 173 -35.97 -21.61 12.66
N GLN A 174 -35.51 -21.91 11.44
CA GLN A 174 -36.02 -23.02 10.65
C GLN A 174 -35.55 -24.37 11.18
N LEU A 175 -34.30 -24.45 11.65
CA LEU A 175 -33.74 -25.63 12.28
C LEU A 175 -34.54 -25.98 13.53
N GLU A 176 -34.75 -25.01 14.43
CA GLU A 176 -35.51 -25.20 15.67
C GLU A 176 -36.95 -25.66 15.39
N LYS A 177 -37.64 -25.05 14.40
CA LYS A 177 -38.98 -25.48 13.99
C LYS A 177 -38.98 -26.92 13.45
N THR A 178 -37.93 -27.32 12.74
CA THR A 178 -37.82 -28.65 12.16
C THR A 178 -37.53 -29.68 13.24
N GLU A 179 -36.64 -29.37 14.19
CA GLU A 179 -36.36 -30.20 15.36
C GLU A 179 -37.60 -30.40 16.23
N ASN A 180 -38.34 -29.34 16.52
CA ASN A 180 -39.60 -29.43 17.28
C ASN A 180 -40.65 -30.30 16.58
N LYS A 181 -40.77 -30.18 15.24
CA LYS A 181 -41.66 -31.06 14.46
C LYS A 181 -41.18 -32.51 14.49
N LEU A 182 -39.88 -32.75 14.37
CA LEU A 182 -39.28 -34.08 14.43
C LEU A 182 -39.57 -34.74 15.77
N GLN A 183 -39.37 -34.03 16.88
CA GLN A 183 -39.69 -34.52 18.23
C GLN A 183 -41.18 -34.84 18.37
N ALA A 184 -42.06 -33.96 17.90
CA ALA A 184 -43.50 -34.19 17.95
C ALA A 184 -43.93 -35.42 17.12
N ILE A 185 -43.32 -35.63 15.95
CA ILE A 185 -43.56 -36.82 15.11
C ILE A 185 -43.03 -38.08 15.81
N SER A 186 -41.84 -38.01 16.41
CA SER A 186 -41.25 -39.12 17.16
C SER A 186 -42.16 -39.57 18.32
N LEU A 187 -42.69 -38.62 19.10
CA LEU A 187 -43.61 -38.92 20.19
C LEU A 187 -44.91 -39.56 19.69
N LYS A 188 -45.47 -39.03 18.59
CA LYS A 188 -46.66 -39.62 17.96
C LYS A 188 -46.41 -41.02 17.41
N SER A 189 -45.23 -41.27 16.85
CA SER A 189 -44.83 -42.60 16.38
C SER A 189 -44.78 -43.57 17.57
N GLN A 190 -44.14 -43.18 18.66
CA GLN A 190 -44.06 -44.01 19.87
C GLN A 190 -45.43 -44.29 20.48
N GLU A 191 -46.33 -43.29 20.52
CA GLU A 191 -47.70 -43.47 20.98
C GLU A 191 -48.49 -44.43 20.06
N ALA A 192 -48.30 -44.32 18.74
CA ALA A 192 -48.90 -45.23 17.78
C ALA A 192 -48.40 -46.68 17.96
N ASP A 193 -47.10 -46.87 18.21
CA ASP A 193 -46.51 -48.18 18.46
C ASP A 193 -47.09 -48.84 19.73
N ILE A 194 -47.18 -48.08 20.83
CA ILE A 194 -47.81 -48.56 22.07
C ILE A 194 -49.28 -48.94 21.83
N LYS A 195 -50.00 -48.12 21.06
CA LYS A 195 -51.40 -48.38 20.73
C LYS A 195 -51.54 -49.64 19.86
N ALA A 196 -50.67 -49.83 18.89
CA ALA A 196 -50.63 -51.06 18.08
C ALA A 196 -50.41 -52.29 18.97
N GLU A 197 -49.42 -52.25 19.88
CA GLU A 197 -49.15 -53.34 20.82
C GLU A 197 -50.36 -53.63 21.75
N SER A 198 -51.05 -52.60 22.23
CA SER A 198 -52.27 -52.79 23.02
C SER A 198 -53.41 -53.42 22.23
N LEU A 199 -53.57 -53.04 20.96
CA LEU A 199 -54.59 -53.60 20.08
C LEU A 199 -54.28 -55.06 19.76
N GLU A 200 -53.03 -55.41 19.50
CA GLU A 200 -52.59 -56.80 19.30
C GLU A 200 -52.92 -57.67 20.52
N LYS A 201 -52.69 -57.19 21.75
CA LYS A 201 -53.09 -57.90 22.98
C LYS A 201 -54.59 -58.12 23.04
N THR A 202 -55.40 -57.10 22.71
CA THR A 202 -56.87 -57.25 22.71
C THR A 202 -57.37 -58.21 21.64
N VAL A 203 -56.74 -58.25 20.47
CA VAL A 203 -57.07 -59.21 19.41
C VAL A 203 -56.81 -60.63 19.90
N SER A 204 -55.64 -60.88 20.50
CA SER A 204 -55.31 -62.21 21.05
C SER A 204 -56.26 -62.65 22.16
N GLU A 205 -56.69 -61.73 23.05
CA GLU A 205 -57.69 -62.02 24.08
C GLU A 205 -59.05 -62.39 23.46
N LEU A 206 -59.49 -61.66 22.44
CA LEU A 206 -60.75 -61.93 21.73
C LEU A 206 -60.69 -63.25 20.95
N GLU A 207 -59.56 -63.58 20.32
CA GLU A 207 -59.34 -64.87 19.66
C GLU A 207 -59.49 -66.03 20.67
N ASN A 208 -58.88 -65.92 21.85
CA ASN A 208 -59.04 -66.93 22.91
C ASN A 208 -60.50 -67.03 23.41
N GLN A 209 -61.22 -65.90 23.53
CA GLN A 209 -62.63 -65.93 23.91
C GLN A 209 -63.51 -66.57 22.85
N LEU A 210 -63.22 -66.31 21.57
CA LEU A 210 -63.90 -66.94 20.44
C LEU A 210 -63.70 -68.46 20.47
N GLU A 211 -62.46 -68.92 20.61
CA GLU A 211 -62.13 -70.35 20.68
C GLU A 211 -62.85 -71.05 21.86
N ASN A 212 -62.87 -70.42 23.04
CA ASN A 212 -63.61 -70.94 24.19
C ASN A 212 -65.13 -71.00 23.94
N ALA A 213 -65.69 -69.99 23.27
CA ALA A 213 -67.10 -69.96 22.91
C ALA A 213 -67.47 -71.02 21.87
N GLU A 214 -66.60 -71.24 20.87
CA GLU A 214 -66.73 -72.30 19.87
C GLU A 214 -66.69 -73.69 20.54
N SER A 215 -65.72 -73.94 21.42
CA SER A 215 -65.65 -75.20 22.18
C SER A 215 -66.92 -75.47 23.00
N ARG A 216 -67.47 -74.44 23.67
CA ARG A 216 -68.73 -74.57 24.42
C ARG A 216 -69.92 -74.83 23.51
N TYR A 217 -69.95 -74.22 22.34
CA TYR A 217 -71.00 -74.45 21.36
C TYR A 217 -70.97 -75.90 20.86
N ASP A 218 -69.79 -76.42 20.55
CA ASP A 218 -69.60 -77.82 20.14
C ASP A 218 -70.01 -78.80 21.24
N GLU A 219 -69.63 -78.55 22.50
CA GLU A 219 -70.07 -79.34 23.65
C GLU A 219 -71.59 -79.35 23.81
N LEU A 220 -72.23 -78.17 23.74
CA LEU A 220 -73.69 -78.04 23.82
C LEU A 220 -74.40 -78.73 22.65
N GLN A 221 -73.82 -78.68 21.44
CA GLN A 221 -74.36 -79.36 20.28
C GLN A 221 -74.27 -80.88 20.44
N ALA A 222 -73.13 -81.39 20.94
CA ALA A 222 -72.96 -82.80 21.24
C ALA A 222 -73.92 -83.28 22.33
N LEU A 223 -74.08 -82.51 23.40
CA LEU A 223 -75.00 -82.83 24.49
C LEU A 223 -76.46 -82.84 24.01
N ASN A 224 -76.91 -81.81 23.27
CA ASN A 224 -78.25 -81.77 22.68
C ASN A 224 -78.53 -82.97 21.77
N LYS A 225 -77.53 -83.37 20.96
CA LYS A 225 -77.66 -84.56 20.12
C LYS A 225 -77.82 -85.83 20.97
N ALA A 226 -77.03 -85.97 22.03
CA ALA A 226 -77.13 -87.10 22.95
C ALA A 226 -78.49 -87.13 23.68
N THR A 227 -78.99 -86.01 24.21
CA THR A 227 -80.32 -85.95 24.84
C THR A 227 -81.45 -86.23 23.85
N MET A 228 -81.34 -85.77 22.59
CA MET A 228 -82.29 -86.15 21.55
C MET A 228 -82.31 -87.67 21.29
N GLU A 229 -81.14 -88.31 21.25
CA GLU A 229 -81.02 -89.76 21.10
C GLU A 229 -81.62 -90.50 22.31
N GLU A 230 -81.32 -90.07 23.54
CA GLU A 230 -81.91 -90.62 24.76
C GLU A 230 -83.44 -90.49 24.77
N MET A 231 -84.00 -89.33 24.41
CA MET A 231 -85.46 -89.15 24.32
C MET A 231 -86.10 -90.07 23.27
N ALA A 232 -85.44 -90.28 22.12
CA ALA A 232 -85.90 -91.21 21.10
C ALA A 232 -85.85 -92.68 21.58
N GLU A 233 -84.88 -93.04 22.42
CA GLU A 233 -84.85 -94.35 23.07
C GLU A 233 -85.99 -94.52 24.09
N TYR A 234 -86.29 -93.50 24.89
CA TYR A 234 -87.43 -93.53 25.81
C TYR A 234 -88.78 -93.66 25.07
N GLU A 235 -88.96 -92.97 23.94
CA GLU A 235 -90.16 -93.15 23.09
C GLU A 235 -90.31 -94.59 22.60
N ARG A 236 -89.21 -95.21 22.12
CA ARG A 236 -89.24 -96.62 21.72
C ARG A 236 -89.57 -97.57 22.87
N GLN A 237 -89.10 -97.27 24.08
CA GLN A 237 -89.45 -98.06 25.27
C GLN A 237 -90.95 -97.95 25.62
N LEU A 238 -91.57 -96.78 25.37
CA LEU A 238 -92.99 -96.55 25.59
C LEU A 238 -93.89 -97.18 24.52
N GLU A 239 -93.47 -97.27 23.25
CA GLU A 239 -94.25 -97.93 22.19
C GLU A 239 -94.35 -99.47 22.32
N ILE A 240 -93.48 -100.08 23.13
CA ILE A 240 -93.44 -101.54 23.37
C ILE A 240 -94.28 -101.94 24.60
N ALA A 241 -94.77 -100.98 25.39
CA ALA A 241 -95.63 -101.18 26.56
C ALA A 241 -97.12 -101.04 26.22
#